data_AF-A0A0X3UPP1-F1
#
_entry.id   AF-A0A0X3UPP1-F1
#
_cell.length_a   1.000
_cell.length_b   1.000
_cell.length_c   1.000
_cell.angle_alpha   90.00
_cell.angle_beta   90.00
_cell.angle_gamma   90.00
#
_symmetry.space_group_name_H-M   'P 1'
#
loop_
_entity.id
_entity.type
_entity.pdbx_description
1 polymer ?
#
loop_
_entity_poly.entity_id
_entity_poly.type
_entity_poly.pdbx_seq_one_letter_code
_entity_poly.pdbx_strand_id
1 'polypeptide(L)'
;MSSERFALERLTGALIAHDADPSRPPLRRAGAVALTGVLLAALTAGVLAGYGMLSGAGTGLAEPTDPSAVLLDRRTGARYVYLESDRRLHPVLNYTSGLLLAAGPRPGVKTVTAARLAEVPLGATLGIPDAPDALPAAGNLLGGAWTVCTENGASTLLVGFTPDGPPVTDRALLVRDPAGRTFLVHDGRRSRVDSAMRGTAWPVAAAWIDAVPAGPDLISPPVPAFADPPVRACVTRPADGPASVRLNPAVPSGTPVYVPRGHGAVVTSPTGAVQVVTDEGRAYPLASRELLVTLGYPDVRPVPVPAELVALLPAGPLLDPERARRH
;
A
#
# COMPACT_ATOMS: atom_id res chain seq x y z
N MET A 1 65.94 52.07 23.06
CA MET A 1 65.59 50.65 22.79
C MET A 1 64.19 50.51 22.16
N SER A 2 63.80 51.43 21.27
CA SER A 2 62.46 51.45 20.66
C SER A 2 62.49 51.61 19.13
N SER A 3 63.65 51.52 18.48
CA SER A 3 63.76 51.62 17.01
C SER A 3 63.87 50.25 16.31
N GLU A 4 64.46 49.24 16.96
CA GLU A 4 64.71 47.93 16.32
C GLU A 4 63.45 47.06 16.17
N ARG A 5 62.48 47.17 17.09
CA ARG A 5 61.19 46.45 16.97
C ARG A 5 60.34 46.94 15.80
N PHE A 6 60.37 48.23 15.51
CA PHE A 6 59.59 48.80 14.39
C PHE A 6 60.17 48.44 13.01
N ALA A 7 61.48 48.20 12.91
CA ALA A 7 62.10 47.80 11.65
C ALA A 7 61.78 46.34 11.28
N LEU A 8 61.73 45.44 12.27
CA LEU A 8 61.43 44.01 12.08
C LEU A 8 59.95 43.74 11.75
N GLU A 9 59.02 44.50 12.33
CA GLU A 9 57.60 44.41 11.98
C GLU A 9 57.31 44.92 10.55
N ARG A 10 58.01 45.96 10.07
CA ARG A 10 57.84 46.45 8.68
C ARG A 10 58.35 45.45 7.63
N LEU A 11 59.46 44.75 7.90
CA LEU A 11 60.04 43.80 6.95
C LEU A 11 59.18 42.52 6.80
N THR A 12 58.57 42.06 7.88
CA THR A 12 57.69 40.88 7.85
C THR A 12 56.34 41.17 7.19
N GLY A 13 55.79 42.38 7.37
CA GLY A 13 54.59 42.84 6.65
C GLY A 13 54.81 42.99 5.14
N ALA A 14 55.96 43.56 4.73
CA ALA A 14 56.29 43.78 3.33
C ALA A 14 56.52 42.49 2.53
N LEU A 15 57.06 41.44 3.16
CA LEU A 15 57.30 40.14 2.51
C LEU A 15 56.03 39.29 2.34
N ILE A 16 55.04 39.46 3.21
CA ILE A 16 53.82 38.64 3.19
C ILE A 16 52.67 39.33 2.42
N ALA A 17 52.61 40.66 2.43
CA ALA A 17 51.49 41.42 1.85
C ALA A 17 51.87 42.34 0.68
N HIS A 18 53.16 42.47 0.34
CA HIS A 18 53.68 43.34 -0.73
C HIS A 18 53.16 44.79 -0.67
N ASP A 19 52.98 45.34 0.53
CA ASP A 19 52.57 46.73 0.74
C ASP A 19 53.16 47.27 2.05
N ALA A 20 53.84 48.43 2.00
CA ALA A 20 54.68 48.93 3.10
C ALA A 20 54.02 49.98 4.01
N ASP A 21 52.75 50.32 3.75
CA ASP A 21 51.93 51.17 4.63
C ASP A 21 50.42 50.84 4.55
N PRO A 22 49.95 49.77 5.22
CA PRO A 22 48.52 49.47 5.26
C PRO A 22 47.81 50.30 6.34
N SER A 23 46.88 51.17 5.92
CA SER A 23 46.02 51.98 6.82
C SER A 23 45.16 51.19 7.82
N ARG A 24 45.16 49.84 7.77
CA ARG A 24 44.49 48.93 8.72
C ARG A 24 45.28 47.62 8.85
N PRO A 25 45.44 47.07 10.08
CA PRO A 25 46.24 45.86 10.30
C PRO A 25 45.64 44.62 9.59
N PRO A 26 46.41 43.91 8.74
CA PRO A 26 45.92 42.85 7.86
C PRO A 26 45.47 41.58 8.60
N LEU A 27 46.11 41.26 9.73
CA LEU A 27 45.88 40.01 10.46
C LEU A 27 44.55 39.95 11.22
N ARG A 28 43.93 41.11 11.49
CA ARG A 28 42.66 41.17 12.23
C ARG A 28 41.47 40.62 11.41
N ARG A 29 41.53 40.74 10.08
CA ARG A 29 40.55 40.13 9.17
C ARG A 29 40.81 38.63 8.99
N ALA A 30 42.07 38.21 8.89
CA ALA A 30 42.42 36.79 8.76
C ALA A 30 42.01 35.97 9.99
N GLY A 31 42.30 36.48 11.20
CA GLY A 31 41.89 35.82 12.46
C GLY A 31 40.38 35.75 12.65
N ALA A 32 39.66 36.82 12.28
CA ALA A 32 38.19 36.86 12.38
C ALA A 32 37.51 35.90 11.39
N VAL A 33 38.01 35.78 10.16
CA VAL A 33 37.49 34.83 9.17
C VAL A 33 37.74 33.38 9.60
N ALA A 34 38.91 33.09 10.16
CA ALA A 34 39.22 31.75 10.67
C ALA A 34 38.30 31.35 11.85
N LEU A 35 38.09 32.24 12.83
CA LEU A 35 37.19 31.99 13.96
C LEU A 35 35.73 31.82 13.52
N THR A 36 35.29 32.64 12.56
CA THR A 36 33.93 32.53 12.00
C THR A 36 33.75 31.20 11.27
N GLY A 37 34.76 30.75 10.52
CA GLY A 37 34.76 29.44 9.86
C GLY A 37 34.68 28.27 10.85
N VAL A 38 35.45 28.31 11.94
CA VAL A 38 35.41 27.27 12.99
C VAL A 38 34.06 27.26 13.70
N LEU A 39 33.49 28.42 14.03
CA LEU A 39 32.16 28.51 14.65
C LEU A 39 31.08 27.97 13.72
N LEU A 40 31.13 28.29 12.42
CA LEU A 40 30.17 27.77 11.45
C LEU A 40 30.30 26.25 11.30
N ALA A 41 31.52 25.72 11.23
CA ALA A 41 31.77 24.27 11.17
C ALA A 41 31.28 23.54 12.43
N ALA A 42 31.47 24.13 13.61
CA ALA A 42 30.97 23.58 14.87
C ALA A 42 29.43 23.60 14.92
N LEU A 43 28.79 24.68 14.43
CA LEU A 43 27.34 24.78 14.35
C LEU A 43 26.75 23.76 13.36
N THR A 44 27.34 23.62 12.17
CA THR A 44 26.87 22.62 11.20
C THR A 44 27.06 21.20 11.71
N ALA A 45 28.20 20.89 12.34
CA ALA A 45 28.43 19.60 12.99
C ALA A 45 27.41 19.34 14.12
N GLY A 46 27.11 20.36 14.94
CA GLY A 46 26.09 20.27 15.99
C GLY A 46 24.68 20.04 15.43
N VAL A 47 24.31 20.71 14.34
CA VAL A 47 23.03 20.50 13.64
C VAL A 47 22.96 19.10 13.04
N LEU A 48 24.03 18.62 12.40
CA LEU A 48 24.11 17.27 11.84
C LEU A 48 24.01 16.20 12.94
N ALA A 49 24.71 16.38 14.07
CA ALA A 49 24.66 15.47 15.21
C ALA A 49 23.26 15.46 15.86
N GLY A 50 22.68 16.64 16.10
CA GLY A 50 21.32 16.77 16.63
C GLY A 50 20.26 16.19 15.69
N TYR A 51 20.40 16.42 14.38
CA TYR A 51 19.56 15.82 13.36
C TYR A 51 19.72 14.29 13.33
N GLY A 52 20.94 13.76 13.46
CA GLY A 52 21.19 12.32 13.55
C GLY A 52 20.52 11.65 14.76
N MET A 53 20.50 12.33 15.92
CA MET A 53 19.80 11.85 17.12
C MET A 53 18.28 11.90 16.98
N LEU A 54 17.74 12.94 16.34
CA LEU A 54 16.29 13.10 16.13
C LEU A 54 15.74 12.21 15.00
N SER A 55 16.52 12.00 13.95
CA SER A 55 16.14 11.15 12.80
C SER A 55 16.34 9.65 13.07
N GLY A 56 16.85 9.27 14.25
CA GLY A 56 17.19 7.88 14.55
C GLY A 56 18.37 7.35 13.74
N ALA A 57 19.10 8.20 13.01
CA ALA A 57 20.35 7.87 12.33
C ALA A 57 21.55 7.79 13.29
N GLY A 58 21.28 7.50 14.57
CA GLY A 58 22.30 7.27 15.59
C GLY A 58 22.98 5.92 15.40
N THR A 59 24.23 5.84 15.81
CA THR A 59 25.08 4.63 15.90
C THR A 59 24.53 3.52 16.82
N GLY A 60 23.29 3.63 17.30
CA GLY A 60 22.56 2.59 18.01
C GLY A 60 22.05 1.55 17.02
N LEU A 61 22.89 0.59 16.66
CA LEU A 61 22.47 -0.61 15.96
C LEU A 61 21.35 -1.27 16.77
N ALA A 62 20.18 -1.47 16.15
CA ALA A 62 19.03 -2.07 16.80
C ALA A 62 19.40 -3.43 17.44
N GLU A 63 18.84 -3.68 18.62
CA GLU A 63 19.11 -4.88 19.41
C GLU A 63 18.63 -6.14 18.64
N PRO A 64 19.51 -7.13 18.38
CA PRO A 64 19.14 -8.35 17.67
C PRO A 64 18.20 -9.27 18.47
N THR A 65 17.93 -8.95 19.74
CA THR A 65 17.02 -9.69 20.62
C THR A 65 15.73 -8.94 20.93
N ASP A 66 15.38 -7.91 20.15
CA ASP A 66 14.11 -7.20 20.32
C ASP A 66 12.93 -8.07 19.84
N PRO A 67 12.05 -8.55 20.74
CA PRO A 67 10.93 -9.39 20.34
C PRO A 67 9.82 -8.60 19.65
N SER A 68 9.79 -7.27 19.79
CA SER A 68 8.69 -6.41 19.34
C SER A 68 8.81 -5.92 17.89
N ALA A 69 9.80 -6.42 17.15
CA ALA A 69 10.11 -5.96 15.81
C ALA A 69 10.46 -7.10 14.86
N VAL A 70 10.21 -6.87 13.57
CA VAL A 70 10.83 -7.64 12.49
C VAL A 70 12.23 -7.09 12.28
N LEU A 71 13.22 -7.95 12.45
CA LEU A 71 14.64 -7.61 12.33
C LEU A 71 15.09 -7.83 10.89
N LEU A 72 15.47 -6.74 10.22
CA LEU A 72 15.90 -6.74 8.82
C LEU A 72 17.42 -6.65 8.75
N ASP A 73 18.08 -7.64 8.13
CA ASP A 73 19.51 -7.52 7.81
C ASP A 73 19.72 -6.40 6.78
N ARG A 74 20.44 -5.36 7.22
CA ARG A 74 20.77 -4.17 6.42
C ARG A 74 21.35 -4.48 5.05
N ARG A 75 22.11 -5.57 4.92
CA ARG A 75 22.85 -5.88 3.69
C ARG A 75 22.10 -6.81 2.76
N THR A 76 21.47 -7.84 3.31
CA THR A 76 20.83 -8.89 2.49
C THR A 76 19.34 -8.70 2.32
N GLY A 77 18.70 -7.91 3.19
CA GLY A 77 17.25 -7.80 3.25
C GLY A 77 16.57 -9.03 3.86
N ALA A 78 17.32 -10.02 4.36
CA ALA A 78 16.76 -11.16 5.08
C ALA A 78 16.07 -10.68 6.36
N ARG A 79 14.91 -11.29 6.66
CA ARG A 79 14.04 -10.89 7.78
C ARG A 79 14.00 -11.98 8.83
N TYR A 80 14.04 -11.55 10.08
CA TYR A 80 14.04 -12.42 11.24
C TYR A 80 13.05 -11.89 12.28
N VAL A 81 12.57 -12.79 13.14
CA VAL A 81 11.90 -12.45 14.39
C VAL A 81 12.65 -13.12 15.54
N TYR A 82 12.75 -12.42 16.67
CA TYR A 82 13.30 -12.99 17.88
C TYR A 82 12.16 -13.54 18.75
N LEU A 83 12.22 -14.81 19.13
CA LEU A 83 11.25 -15.42 20.02
C LEU A 83 11.85 -15.60 21.42
N GLU A 84 11.27 -14.96 22.43
CA GLU A 84 11.70 -15.10 23.82
C GLU A 84 11.51 -16.53 24.34
N SER A 85 10.56 -17.28 23.77
CA SER A 85 10.23 -18.65 24.18
C SER A 85 11.39 -19.63 24.06
N ASP A 86 12.26 -19.45 23.06
CA ASP A 86 13.44 -20.30 22.85
C ASP A 86 14.76 -19.52 22.76
N ARG A 87 14.69 -18.18 22.82
CA ARG A 87 15.81 -17.23 22.73
C ARG A 87 16.58 -17.34 21.42
N ARG A 88 15.88 -17.56 20.30
CA ARG A 88 16.46 -17.71 18.97
C ARG A 88 15.93 -16.68 17.97
N LEU A 89 16.73 -16.45 16.93
CA LEU A 89 16.31 -15.74 15.72
C LEU A 89 15.72 -16.72 14.73
N HIS A 90 14.49 -16.49 14.31
CA HIS A 90 13.82 -17.28 13.28
C HIS A 90 13.75 -16.49 11.98
N PRO A 91 14.34 -16.98 10.88
CA PRO A 91 14.06 -16.44 9.55
C PRO A 91 12.57 -16.51 9.27
N VAL A 92 12.00 -15.52 8.59
CA VAL A 92 10.57 -15.52 8.22
C VAL A 92 10.36 -15.59 6.71
N LEU A 93 9.36 -16.37 6.28
CA LEU A 93 9.03 -16.56 4.86
C LEU A 93 8.57 -15.28 4.16
N ASN A 94 7.94 -14.36 4.90
CA ASN A 94 7.45 -13.09 4.39
C ASN A 94 7.31 -12.04 5.50
N TYR A 95 7.18 -10.78 5.09
CA TYR A 95 6.98 -9.63 5.96
C TYR A 95 5.77 -9.80 6.88
N THR A 96 4.62 -10.21 6.32
CA THR A 96 3.38 -10.40 7.07
C THR A 96 3.54 -11.43 8.19
N SER A 97 4.21 -12.55 7.91
CA SER A 97 4.52 -13.56 8.94
C SER A 97 5.40 -12.98 10.04
N GLY A 98 6.38 -12.14 9.70
CA GLY A 98 7.19 -11.41 10.68
C GLY A 98 6.35 -10.54 11.60
N LEU A 99 5.40 -9.77 11.05
CA LEU A 99 4.49 -8.95 11.86
C LEU A 99 3.61 -9.80 12.78
N LEU A 100 3.09 -10.93 12.29
CA LEU A 100 2.23 -11.81 13.08
C LEU A 100 2.99 -12.53 14.22
N LEU A 101 4.29 -12.75 14.07
CA LEU A 101 5.14 -13.43 15.05
C LEU A 101 5.80 -12.48 16.06
N ALA A 102 6.04 -11.23 15.67
CA ALA A 102 6.60 -10.22 16.56
C ALA A 102 5.66 -9.91 17.74
N ALA A 103 6.26 -9.63 18.89
CA ALA A 103 5.54 -9.33 20.12
C ALA A 103 4.91 -7.93 20.08
N GLY A 104 3.78 -7.78 20.77
CA GLY A 104 3.09 -6.51 20.92
C GLY A 104 2.14 -6.18 19.76
N PRO A 105 1.33 -5.12 19.91
CA PRO A 105 0.19 -4.88 19.03
C PRO A 105 0.55 -4.17 17.73
N ARG A 106 1.70 -3.52 17.62
CA ARG A 106 2.11 -2.73 16.44
C ARG A 106 3.61 -2.93 16.15
N PRO A 107 4.01 -4.13 15.71
CA PRO A 107 5.41 -4.40 15.45
C PRO A 107 5.93 -3.56 14.29
N GLY A 108 7.12 -2.98 14.49
CA GLY A 108 7.84 -2.23 13.47
C GLY A 108 8.91 -3.08 12.77
N VAL A 109 9.60 -2.49 11.81
CA VAL A 109 10.82 -3.06 11.23
C VAL A 109 12.03 -2.36 11.81
N LYS A 110 13.02 -3.11 12.28
CA LYS A 110 14.29 -2.59 12.75
C LYS A 110 15.44 -3.16 11.93
N THR A 111 16.27 -2.28 11.41
CA THR A 111 17.43 -2.67 10.60
C THR A 111 18.63 -3.01 11.48
N VAL A 112 19.11 -4.25 11.38
CA VAL A 112 20.22 -4.81 12.16
C VAL A 112 21.35 -5.23 11.21
N THR A 113 22.60 -5.25 11.67
CA THR A 113 23.73 -5.75 10.88
C THR A 113 23.86 -7.27 11.01
N ALA A 114 24.33 -7.94 9.96
CA ALA A 114 24.61 -9.38 9.99
C ALA A 114 25.51 -9.81 11.16
N ALA A 115 26.50 -8.99 11.54
CA ALA A 115 27.39 -9.26 12.67
C ALA A 115 26.63 -9.38 14.01
N ARG A 116 25.64 -8.51 14.24
CA ARG A 116 24.81 -8.53 15.45
C ARG A 116 23.83 -9.70 15.45
N LEU A 117 23.21 -9.99 14.30
CA LEU A 117 22.32 -11.15 14.17
C LEU A 117 23.07 -12.47 14.43
N ALA A 118 24.36 -12.55 14.06
CA ALA A 118 25.19 -13.73 14.30
C ALA A 118 25.51 -13.99 15.78
N GLU A 119 25.30 -13.01 16.68
CA GLU A 119 25.47 -13.17 18.12
C GLU A 119 24.34 -14.00 18.76
N VAL A 120 23.21 -14.19 18.05
CA VAL A 120 22.03 -14.92 18.54
C VAL A 120 21.87 -16.25 17.78
N PRO A 121 21.60 -17.38 18.46
CA PRO A 121 21.39 -18.66 17.79
C PRO A 121 20.21 -18.61 16.82
N LEU A 122 20.38 -19.22 15.64
CA LEU A 122 19.30 -19.39 14.67
C LEU A 122 18.37 -20.53 15.08
N GLY A 123 17.07 -20.30 14.90
CA GLY A 123 16.00 -21.29 14.95
C GLY A 123 15.57 -21.72 13.55
N ALA A 124 14.49 -22.51 13.48
CA ALA A 124 13.89 -22.91 12.21
C ALA A 124 13.24 -21.71 11.50
N THR A 125 13.15 -21.77 10.17
CA THR A 125 12.37 -20.78 9.41
C THR A 125 10.89 -20.90 9.77
N LEU A 126 10.24 -19.77 10.04
CA LEU A 126 8.83 -19.69 10.38
C LEU A 126 8.04 -18.88 9.34
N GLY A 127 6.73 -19.02 9.37
CA GLY A 127 5.82 -18.18 8.59
C GLY A 127 4.78 -18.96 7.80
N ILE A 128 3.92 -18.20 7.14
CA ILE A 128 2.79 -18.70 6.36
C ILE A 128 3.20 -18.70 4.89
N PRO A 129 3.32 -19.86 4.22
CA PRO A 129 3.55 -19.91 2.78
C PRO A 129 2.47 -19.11 2.03
N ASP A 130 2.89 -18.38 0.99
CA ASP A 130 2.04 -17.52 0.14
C ASP A 130 1.34 -16.35 0.85
N ALA A 131 1.67 -16.05 2.12
CA ALA A 131 1.25 -14.79 2.74
C ALA A 131 2.00 -13.60 2.11
N PRO A 132 1.37 -12.42 2.05
CA PRO A 132 1.88 -11.33 1.23
C PRO A 132 3.16 -10.77 1.81
N ASP A 133 4.13 -10.51 0.94
CA ASP A 133 5.38 -9.87 1.33
C ASP A 133 5.31 -8.34 1.32
N ALA A 134 4.32 -7.81 0.60
CA ALA A 134 3.96 -6.40 0.56
C ALA A 134 2.53 -6.22 1.05
N LEU A 135 2.38 -5.42 2.10
CA LEU A 135 1.08 -4.94 2.58
C LEU A 135 0.89 -3.49 2.12
N PRO A 136 -0.32 -3.08 1.71
CA PRO A 136 -0.57 -1.67 1.42
C PRO A 136 -0.34 -0.83 2.67
N ALA A 137 0.28 0.33 2.52
CA ALA A 137 0.33 1.30 3.62
C ALA A 137 -1.09 1.74 3.99
N ALA A 138 -1.35 2.10 5.25
CA ALA A 138 -2.67 2.55 5.69
C ALA A 138 -3.21 3.73 4.85
N GLY A 139 -2.33 4.64 4.41
CA GLY A 139 -2.69 5.76 3.54
C GLY A 139 -2.98 5.40 2.07
N ASN A 140 -2.66 4.16 1.65
CA ASN A 140 -2.92 3.63 0.31
C ASN A 140 -4.10 2.66 0.30
N LEU A 141 -4.86 2.57 1.40
CA LEU A 141 -6.06 1.76 1.45
C LEU A 141 -7.19 2.42 0.67
N LEU A 142 -7.81 1.63 -0.19
CA LEU A 142 -8.88 2.05 -1.07
C LEU A 142 -10.21 1.92 -0.33
N GLY A 143 -10.86 3.06 -0.12
CA GLY A 143 -12.21 3.15 0.47
C GLY A 143 -13.34 3.27 -0.56
N GLY A 144 -13.02 3.30 -1.85
CA GLY A 144 -13.97 3.51 -2.93
C GLY A 144 -14.89 2.31 -3.21
N ALA A 145 -15.90 2.55 -4.04
CA ALA A 145 -16.78 1.49 -4.55
C ALA A 145 -16.02 0.51 -5.44
N TRP A 146 -16.49 -0.73 -5.51
CA TRP A 146 -15.90 -1.78 -6.34
C TRP A 146 -16.67 -1.89 -7.65
N THR A 147 -15.96 -2.18 -8.74
CA THR A 147 -16.57 -2.21 -10.07
C THR A 147 -16.23 -3.50 -10.79
N VAL A 148 -17.23 -4.14 -11.38
CA VAL A 148 -17.01 -5.27 -12.30
C VAL A 148 -17.26 -4.78 -13.72
N CYS A 149 -16.32 -5.03 -14.60
CA CYS A 149 -16.39 -4.71 -16.01
C CYS A 149 -16.51 -5.98 -16.84
N THR A 150 -17.24 -5.92 -17.95
CA THR A 150 -17.27 -6.99 -18.95
C THR A 150 -17.00 -6.48 -20.35
N GLU A 151 -16.27 -7.27 -21.10
CA GLU A 151 -15.90 -7.04 -22.50
C GLU A 151 -15.68 -8.39 -23.17
N ASN A 152 -16.32 -8.64 -24.32
CA ASN A 152 -16.20 -9.88 -25.08
C ASN A 152 -16.43 -11.16 -24.24
N GLY A 153 -17.33 -11.11 -23.24
CA GLY A 153 -17.64 -12.24 -22.35
C GLY A 153 -16.60 -12.49 -21.25
N ALA A 154 -15.50 -11.75 -21.20
CA ALA A 154 -14.56 -11.74 -20.07
C ALA A 154 -14.97 -10.69 -19.02
N SER A 155 -14.43 -10.79 -17.81
CA SER A 155 -14.64 -9.82 -16.73
C SER A 155 -13.36 -9.41 -16.03
N THR A 156 -13.34 -8.16 -15.59
CA THR A 156 -12.31 -7.61 -14.71
C THR A 156 -12.96 -6.97 -13.49
N LEU A 157 -12.49 -7.31 -12.29
CA LEU A 157 -12.84 -6.64 -11.04
C LEU A 157 -11.85 -5.49 -10.78
N LEU A 158 -12.36 -4.28 -10.59
CA LEU A 158 -11.62 -3.10 -10.14
C LEU A 158 -11.93 -2.89 -8.65
N VAL A 159 -10.91 -3.01 -7.82
CA VAL A 159 -11.04 -2.86 -6.36
C VAL A 159 -10.96 -1.39 -5.99
N GLY A 160 -12.03 -0.82 -5.44
CA GLY A 160 -12.01 0.54 -4.89
C GLY A 160 -11.95 1.69 -5.91
N PHE A 161 -12.27 1.45 -7.18
CA PHE A 161 -12.33 2.45 -8.24
C PHE A 161 -13.66 2.44 -8.95
N THR A 162 -14.16 3.65 -9.27
CA THR A 162 -15.27 3.84 -10.22
C THR A 162 -14.69 4.43 -11.50
N PRO A 163 -14.75 3.72 -12.64
CA PRO A 163 -14.18 4.22 -13.87
C PRO A 163 -15.11 5.25 -14.53
N ASP A 164 -14.52 6.19 -15.28
CA ASP A 164 -15.25 7.20 -16.03
C ASP A 164 -15.94 6.60 -17.27
N GLY A 165 -17.13 7.09 -17.58
CA GLY A 165 -17.91 6.69 -18.76
C GLY A 165 -19.37 7.12 -18.66
N PRO A 166 -20.10 7.21 -19.77
CA PRO A 166 -21.52 7.58 -19.75
C PRO A 166 -22.34 6.60 -18.90
N PRO A 167 -23.16 7.09 -17.94
CA PRO A 167 -24.05 6.24 -17.18
C PRO A 167 -25.23 5.75 -18.04
N VAL A 168 -25.82 4.63 -17.64
CA VAL A 168 -27.09 4.14 -18.19
C VAL A 168 -28.21 4.53 -17.23
N THR A 169 -28.89 5.64 -17.52
CA THR A 169 -30.02 6.15 -16.72
C THR A 169 -31.34 5.95 -17.45
N ASP A 170 -31.49 6.52 -18.65
CA ASP A 170 -32.80 6.58 -19.33
C ASP A 170 -33.01 5.47 -20.37
N ARG A 171 -32.10 4.50 -20.38
CA ARG A 171 -32.10 3.38 -21.32
C ARG A 171 -31.92 2.06 -20.58
N ALA A 172 -32.19 0.97 -21.27
CA ALA A 172 -31.94 -0.37 -20.74
C ALA A 172 -30.96 -1.14 -21.63
N LEU A 173 -30.16 -2.01 -21.01
CA LEU A 173 -29.32 -2.98 -21.73
C LEU A 173 -30.01 -4.34 -21.73
N LEU A 174 -30.22 -4.90 -22.91
CA LEU A 174 -30.58 -6.30 -23.05
C LEU A 174 -29.30 -7.12 -23.13
N VAL A 175 -29.11 -8.03 -22.18
CA VAL A 175 -27.88 -8.83 -22.06
C VAL A 175 -28.18 -10.33 -22.02
N ARG A 176 -27.21 -11.12 -22.45
CA ARG A 176 -27.26 -12.58 -22.40
C ARG A 176 -26.06 -13.10 -21.64
N ASP A 177 -26.31 -13.92 -20.63
CA ASP A 177 -25.24 -14.54 -19.85
C ASP A 177 -24.70 -15.81 -20.54
N PRO A 178 -23.60 -16.41 -20.02
CA PRO A 178 -23.04 -17.63 -20.60
C PRO A 178 -23.95 -18.86 -20.53
N ALA A 179 -24.97 -18.84 -19.64
CA ALA A 179 -25.98 -19.90 -19.53
C ALA A 179 -27.13 -19.71 -20.53
N GLY A 180 -27.09 -18.68 -21.37
CA GLY A 180 -28.13 -18.38 -22.36
C GLY A 180 -29.36 -17.67 -21.80
N ARG A 181 -29.35 -17.29 -20.51
CA ARG A 181 -30.42 -16.52 -19.88
C ARG A 181 -30.34 -15.07 -20.33
N THR A 182 -31.49 -14.49 -20.62
CA THR A 182 -31.58 -13.08 -21.06
C THR A 182 -32.09 -12.23 -19.91
N PHE A 183 -31.41 -11.10 -19.69
CA PHE A 183 -31.73 -10.14 -18.65
C PHE A 183 -31.85 -8.75 -19.24
N LEU A 184 -32.72 -7.94 -18.63
CA LEU A 184 -32.74 -6.51 -18.81
C LEU A 184 -31.97 -5.85 -17.67
N VAL A 185 -31.03 -4.97 -17.99
CA VAL A 185 -30.31 -4.15 -17.03
C VAL A 185 -30.76 -2.70 -17.15
N HIS A 186 -31.38 -2.18 -16.10
CA HIS A 186 -31.91 -0.81 -16.04
C HIS A 186 -31.86 -0.30 -14.60
N ASP A 187 -31.54 0.98 -14.40
CA ASP A 187 -31.38 1.60 -13.07
C ASP A 187 -30.53 0.78 -12.08
N GLY A 188 -29.45 0.19 -12.60
CA GLY A 188 -28.53 -0.62 -11.80
C GLY A 188 -29.13 -1.93 -11.29
N ARG A 189 -30.24 -2.41 -11.84
CA ARG A 189 -30.84 -3.70 -11.51
C ARG A 189 -30.93 -4.60 -12.72
N ARG A 190 -30.84 -5.91 -12.49
CA ARG A 190 -31.11 -6.94 -13.51
C ARG A 190 -32.48 -7.55 -13.28
N SER A 191 -33.27 -7.65 -14.33
CA SER A 191 -34.53 -8.37 -14.30
C SER A 191 -34.51 -9.46 -15.35
N ARG A 192 -35.01 -10.65 -15.00
CA ARG A 192 -35.19 -11.69 -16.01
C ARG A 192 -36.30 -11.27 -16.97
N VAL A 193 -36.09 -11.53 -18.25
CA VAL A 193 -37.07 -11.30 -19.30
C VAL A 193 -37.40 -12.60 -20.03
N ASP A 194 -38.60 -12.66 -20.59
CA ASP A 194 -39.00 -13.76 -21.45
C ASP A 194 -38.35 -13.66 -22.85
N SER A 195 -38.49 -14.72 -23.64
CA SER A 195 -37.99 -14.78 -25.02
C SER A 195 -38.81 -13.95 -26.01
N ALA A 196 -39.95 -13.39 -25.60
CA ALA A 196 -40.79 -12.54 -26.45
C ALA A 196 -40.26 -11.10 -26.53
N MET A 197 -39.40 -10.70 -25.59
CA MET A 197 -38.68 -9.43 -25.61
C MET A 197 -37.84 -9.29 -26.88
N ARG A 198 -38.18 -8.33 -27.73
CA ARG A 198 -37.49 -8.08 -29.00
C ARG A 198 -36.33 -7.13 -28.79
N GLY A 199 -35.10 -7.54 -29.12
CA GLY A 199 -33.90 -6.69 -29.07
C GLY A 199 -32.63 -7.49 -29.28
N THR A 200 -31.51 -6.82 -29.51
CA THR A 200 -30.20 -7.46 -29.64
C THR A 200 -29.60 -7.65 -28.25
N ALA A 201 -29.59 -8.90 -27.76
CA ALA A 201 -29.00 -9.22 -26.47
C ALA A 201 -27.47 -9.26 -26.58
N TRP A 202 -26.78 -8.39 -25.85
CA TRP A 202 -25.33 -8.32 -25.82
C TRP A 202 -24.74 -9.40 -24.88
N PRO A 203 -23.75 -10.21 -25.31
CA PRO A 203 -23.16 -11.23 -24.45
C PRO A 203 -22.31 -10.62 -23.33
N VAL A 204 -22.48 -11.10 -22.10
CA VAL A 204 -21.77 -10.63 -20.91
C VAL A 204 -21.17 -11.77 -20.10
N ALA A 205 -20.13 -11.46 -19.31
CA ALA A 205 -19.57 -12.40 -18.35
C ALA A 205 -20.55 -12.69 -17.19
N ALA A 206 -20.51 -13.91 -16.64
CA ALA A 206 -21.30 -14.29 -15.47
C ALA A 206 -21.02 -13.38 -14.27
N ALA A 207 -19.74 -13.11 -13.98
CA ALA A 207 -19.32 -12.24 -12.88
C ALA A 207 -19.92 -10.82 -12.98
N TRP A 208 -20.06 -10.28 -14.19
CA TRP A 208 -20.64 -8.95 -14.39
C TRP A 208 -22.13 -8.93 -14.14
N ILE A 209 -22.88 -9.89 -14.71
CA ILE A 209 -24.33 -9.92 -14.50
C ILE A 209 -24.65 -10.26 -13.04
N ASP A 210 -23.86 -11.09 -12.37
CA ASP A 210 -24.03 -11.41 -10.94
C ASP A 210 -23.72 -10.25 -10.01
N ALA A 211 -22.84 -9.34 -10.42
CA ALA A 211 -22.60 -8.09 -9.70
C ALA A 211 -23.75 -7.08 -9.81
N VAL A 212 -24.67 -7.22 -10.77
CA VAL A 212 -25.87 -6.38 -10.88
C VAL A 212 -26.97 -6.92 -9.92
N PRO A 213 -27.45 -6.12 -8.96
CA PRO A 213 -28.55 -6.51 -8.07
C PRO A 213 -29.79 -7.02 -8.80
N ALA A 214 -30.36 -8.13 -8.35
CA ALA A 214 -31.59 -8.68 -8.92
C ALA A 214 -32.79 -7.77 -8.61
N GLY A 215 -33.54 -7.38 -9.63
CA GLY A 215 -34.86 -6.76 -9.58
C GLY A 215 -35.98 -7.78 -9.80
N PRO A 216 -37.25 -7.33 -9.78
CA PRO A 216 -38.38 -8.20 -10.07
C PRO A 216 -38.31 -8.70 -11.52
N ASP A 217 -38.73 -9.94 -11.75
CA ASP A 217 -38.88 -10.48 -13.10
C ASP A 217 -39.94 -9.68 -13.87
N LEU A 218 -39.65 -9.36 -15.12
CA LEU A 218 -40.50 -8.49 -15.93
C LEU A 218 -41.36 -9.36 -16.85
N ILE A 219 -42.66 -9.39 -16.55
CA ILE A 219 -43.69 -9.97 -17.41
C ILE A 219 -44.28 -8.81 -18.22
N SER A 220 -43.59 -8.42 -19.31
CA SER A 220 -44.02 -7.39 -20.27
C SER A 220 -44.43 -6.01 -19.71
N PRO A 221 -43.53 -5.23 -19.07
CA PRO A 221 -43.72 -3.79 -18.86
C PRO A 221 -43.29 -2.97 -20.09
N PRO A 222 -43.69 -1.70 -20.21
CA PRO A 222 -43.06 -0.78 -21.14
C PRO A 222 -41.58 -0.62 -20.75
N VAL A 223 -40.70 -1.25 -21.53
CA VAL A 223 -39.26 -1.15 -21.34
C VAL A 223 -38.78 0.19 -21.95
N PRO A 224 -37.88 0.94 -21.29
CA PRO A 224 -37.22 2.08 -21.92
C PRO A 224 -36.56 1.69 -23.23
N ALA A 225 -36.26 2.67 -24.08
CA ALA A 225 -35.50 2.42 -25.30
C ALA A 225 -34.18 1.69 -24.98
N PHE A 226 -33.83 0.69 -25.79
CA PHE A 226 -32.59 -0.05 -25.61
C PHE A 226 -31.39 0.83 -25.97
N ALA A 227 -30.31 0.70 -25.20
CA ALA A 227 -29.01 1.17 -25.62
C ALA A 227 -28.45 0.24 -26.71
N ASP A 228 -27.65 0.80 -27.63
CA ASP A 228 -26.88 -0.02 -28.56
C ASP A 228 -25.89 -0.91 -27.78
N PRO A 229 -25.60 -2.13 -28.25
CA PRO A 229 -24.62 -3.01 -27.62
C PRO A 229 -23.26 -2.29 -27.45
N PRO A 230 -22.76 -2.14 -26.21
CA PRO A 230 -21.49 -1.47 -25.97
C PRO A 230 -20.31 -2.40 -26.31
N VAL A 231 -19.10 -1.84 -26.39
CA VAL A 231 -17.87 -2.64 -26.39
C VAL A 231 -17.59 -3.16 -24.98
N ARG A 232 -17.89 -2.33 -23.97
CA ARG A 232 -17.66 -2.64 -22.56
C ARG A 232 -18.77 -2.06 -21.69
N ALA A 233 -19.13 -2.77 -20.62
CA ALA A 233 -20.00 -2.22 -19.58
C ALA A 233 -19.39 -2.49 -18.21
N CYS A 234 -19.54 -1.55 -17.28
CA CYS A 234 -19.06 -1.71 -15.91
C CYS A 234 -20.18 -1.41 -14.92
N VAL A 235 -20.40 -2.31 -13.98
CA VAL A 235 -21.30 -2.13 -12.85
C VAL A 235 -20.49 -1.79 -11.61
N THR A 236 -20.80 -0.66 -11.00
CA THR A 236 -20.18 -0.18 -9.76
C THR A 236 -21.11 -0.45 -8.59
N ARG A 237 -20.55 -1.02 -7.52
CA ARG A 237 -21.25 -1.38 -6.28
C ARG A 237 -20.65 -0.60 -5.12
N PRO A 238 -21.29 0.51 -4.70
CA PRO A 238 -20.94 1.16 -3.44
C PRO A 238 -21.33 0.26 -2.26
N ALA A 239 -20.67 0.46 -1.11
CA ALA A 239 -21.02 -0.24 0.13
C ALA A 239 -22.46 0.12 0.56
N ASP A 240 -22.78 1.42 0.50
CA ASP A 240 -24.09 1.97 0.83
C ASP A 240 -24.65 2.69 -0.40
N GLY A 241 -25.62 2.07 -1.09
CA GLY A 241 -26.34 2.72 -2.18
C GLY A 241 -26.70 1.82 -3.37
N PRO A 242 -27.39 2.39 -4.37
CA PRO A 242 -27.74 1.67 -5.58
C PRO A 242 -26.49 1.35 -6.42
N ALA A 243 -26.54 0.25 -7.16
CA ALA A 243 -25.53 -0.01 -8.19
C ALA A 243 -25.70 1.00 -9.34
N SER A 244 -24.62 1.29 -10.05
CA SER A 244 -24.66 2.12 -11.27
C SER A 244 -23.93 1.43 -12.41
N VAL A 245 -24.48 1.50 -13.62
CA VAL A 245 -23.87 0.94 -14.82
C VAL A 245 -23.34 2.06 -15.72
N ARG A 246 -22.10 1.92 -16.19
CA ARG A 246 -21.46 2.82 -17.17
C ARG A 246 -21.06 2.06 -18.41
N LEU A 247 -21.20 2.70 -19.57
CA LEU A 247 -20.88 2.11 -20.88
C LEU A 247 -19.55 2.64 -21.41
N ASN A 248 -18.82 1.77 -22.10
CA ASN A 248 -17.53 2.03 -22.73
C ASN A 248 -16.52 2.78 -21.85
N PRO A 249 -16.40 2.47 -20.54
CA PRO A 249 -15.39 3.13 -19.71
C PRO A 249 -13.98 2.68 -20.06
N ALA A 250 -13.01 3.58 -19.93
CA ALA A 250 -11.60 3.24 -20.03
C ALA A 250 -11.15 2.54 -18.75
N VAL A 251 -10.80 1.25 -18.84
CA VAL A 251 -10.32 0.45 -17.71
C VAL A 251 -9.10 -0.38 -18.11
N PRO A 252 -8.22 -0.72 -17.15
CA PRO A 252 -7.14 -1.68 -17.38
C PRO A 252 -7.71 -3.02 -17.87
N SER A 253 -7.12 -3.55 -18.94
CA SER A 253 -7.51 -4.85 -19.53
C SER A 253 -6.44 -5.91 -19.31
N GLY A 254 -6.81 -7.19 -19.44
CA GLY A 254 -5.86 -8.31 -19.41
C GLY A 254 -5.56 -8.89 -18.03
N THR A 255 -6.23 -8.41 -16.98
CA THR A 255 -6.17 -9.01 -15.63
C THR A 255 -7.58 -9.25 -15.08
N PRO A 256 -7.82 -10.37 -14.37
CA PRO A 256 -9.14 -10.67 -13.80
C PRO A 256 -9.46 -9.78 -12.60
N VAL A 257 -8.45 -9.36 -11.83
CA VAL A 257 -8.56 -8.43 -10.71
C VAL A 257 -7.49 -7.36 -10.87
N TYR A 258 -7.90 -6.10 -10.78
CA TYR A 258 -7.02 -4.94 -10.85
C TYR A 258 -7.05 -4.17 -9.53
N VAL A 259 -5.86 -3.98 -9.00
CA VAL A 259 -5.55 -3.13 -7.84
C VAL A 259 -4.26 -2.37 -8.22
N PRO A 260 -4.20 -1.03 -8.09
CA PRO A 260 -2.97 -0.29 -8.36
C PRO A 260 -1.83 -0.75 -7.47
N ARG A 261 -0.61 -0.68 -8.01
CA ARG A 261 0.61 -1.04 -7.29
C ARG A 261 0.73 -0.30 -5.96
N GLY A 262 1.11 -1.01 -4.92
CA GLY A 262 1.25 -0.49 -3.55
C GLY A 262 -0.05 -0.06 -2.87
N HIS A 263 -1.21 -0.29 -3.50
CA HIS A 263 -2.53 -0.05 -2.92
C HIS A 263 -3.20 -1.37 -2.56
N GLY A 264 -4.31 -1.27 -1.84
CA GLY A 264 -5.08 -2.42 -1.44
C GLY A 264 -6.34 -2.00 -0.71
N ALA A 265 -7.07 -2.94 -0.14
CA ALA A 265 -8.28 -2.63 0.62
C ALA A 265 -8.36 -3.52 1.86
N VAL A 266 -8.91 -2.98 2.95
CA VAL A 266 -9.37 -3.80 4.07
C VAL A 266 -10.87 -3.92 3.93
N VAL A 267 -11.38 -5.14 3.78
CA VAL A 267 -12.79 -5.39 3.49
C VAL A 267 -13.42 -6.29 4.54
N THR A 268 -14.75 -6.22 4.64
CA THR A 268 -15.55 -7.17 5.41
C THR A 268 -16.57 -7.82 4.50
N SER A 269 -16.57 -9.16 4.50
CA SER A 269 -17.60 -9.94 3.81
C SER A 269 -18.94 -9.84 4.55
N PRO A 270 -20.06 -10.23 3.93
CA PRO A 270 -21.36 -10.27 4.62
C PRO A 270 -21.40 -11.23 5.82
N THR A 271 -20.49 -12.21 5.87
CA THR A 271 -20.30 -13.11 7.02
C THR A 271 -19.52 -12.47 8.18
N GLY A 272 -19.06 -11.23 8.03
CA GLY A 272 -18.28 -10.50 9.04
C GLY A 272 -16.77 -10.80 9.00
N ALA A 273 -16.30 -11.63 8.07
CA ALA A 273 -14.87 -11.95 7.95
C ALA A 273 -14.11 -10.75 7.38
N VAL A 274 -13.07 -10.32 8.10
CA VAL A 274 -12.17 -9.23 7.68
C VAL A 274 -11.06 -9.80 6.83
N GLN A 275 -10.75 -9.13 5.71
CA GLN A 275 -9.71 -9.56 4.78
C GLN A 275 -8.90 -8.36 4.31
N VAL A 276 -7.60 -8.55 4.07
CA VAL A 276 -6.74 -7.58 3.41
C VAL A 276 -6.59 -7.99 1.95
N VAL A 277 -6.88 -7.07 1.04
CA VAL A 277 -6.66 -7.23 -0.40
C VAL A 277 -5.40 -6.46 -0.78
N THR A 278 -4.46 -7.11 -1.44
CA THR A 278 -3.19 -6.49 -1.85
C THR A 278 -3.20 -6.10 -3.32
N ASP A 279 -2.13 -5.45 -3.77
CA ASP A 279 -1.93 -5.07 -5.17
C ASP A 279 -1.70 -6.26 -6.12
N GLU A 280 -1.56 -7.47 -5.58
CA GLU A 280 -1.60 -8.73 -6.33
C GLU A 280 -3.03 -9.15 -6.73
N GLY A 281 -4.05 -8.45 -6.24
CA GLY A 281 -5.44 -8.77 -6.48
C GLY A 281 -5.93 -10.00 -5.71
N ARG A 282 -5.22 -10.43 -4.65
CA ARG A 282 -5.63 -11.52 -3.76
C ARG A 282 -6.20 -11.00 -2.45
N ALA A 283 -7.11 -11.76 -1.86
CA ALA A 283 -7.68 -11.49 -0.54
C ALA A 283 -7.14 -12.45 0.52
N TYR A 284 -6.62 -11.89 1.61
CA TYR A 284 -6.05 -12.64 2.73
C TYR A 284 -6.95 -12.49 3.95
N PRO A 285 -7.68 -13.55 4.35
CA PRO A 285 -8.56 -13.47 5.52
C PRO A 285 -7.74 -13.37 6.81
N LEU A 286 -8.26 -12.62 7.78
CA LEU A 286 -7.66 -12.47 9.10
C LEU A 286 -8.33 -13.45 10.06
N ALA A 287 -7.53 -14.11 10.91
CA ALA A 287 -8.06 -14.98 11.97
C ALA A 287 -8.91 -14.19 12.99
N SER A 288 -8.59 -12.91 13.19
CA SER A 288 -9.36 -12.02 14.06
C SER A 288 -9.22 -10.55 13.61
N ARG A 289 -10.18 -9.70 14.00
CA ARG A 289 -10.19 -8.28 13.62
C ARG A 289 -9.08 -7.49 14.30
N GLU A 290 -8.62 -7.93 15.46
CA GLU A 290 -7.57 -7.31 16.27
C GLU A 290 -6.23 -7.29 15.52
N LEU A 291 -6.01 -8.25 14.61
CA LEU A 291 -4.82 -8.30 13.76
C LEU A 291 -4.68 -7.08 12.84
N LEU A 292 -5.74 -6.31 12.60
CA LEU A 292 -5.61 -5.03 11.90
C LEU A 292 -4.59 -4.11 12.56
N VAL A 293 -4.53 -4.09 13.90
CA VAL A 293 -3.56 -3.27 14.63
C VAL A 293 -2.13 -3.76 14.35
N THR A 294 -1.91 -5.08 14.39
CA THR A 294 -0.63 -5.74 14.10
C THR A 294 -0.16 -5.50 12.66
N LEU A 295 -1.08 -5.48 11.71
CA LEU A 295 -0.80 -5.25 10.29
C LEU A 295 -0.68 -3.76 9.92
N GLY A 296 -0.75 -2.85 10.89
CA GLY A 296 -0.56 -1.41 10.67
C GLY A 296 -1.82 -0.62 10.32
N TYR A 297 -3.00 -1.16 10.63
CA TYR A 297 -4.33 -0.61 10.32
C TYR A 297 -5.18 -0.28 11.57
N PRO A 298 -4.64 0.40 12.60
CA PRO A 298 -5.30 0.52 13.90
C PRO A 298 -6.65 1.25 13.86
N ASP A 299 -6.78 2.26 12.99
CA ASP A 299 -7.94 3.14 12.90
C ASP A 299 -8.80 2.86 11.65
N VAL A 300 -8.45 1.80 10.92
CA VAL A 300 -9.12 1.46 9.66
C VAL A 300 -10.46 0.80 9.94
N ARG A 301 -11.50 1.34 9.30
CA ARG A 301 -12.80 0.69 9.22
C ARG A 301 -12.83 -0.14 7.93
N PRO A 302 -12.92 -1.48 8.03
CA PRO A 302 -13.06 -2.31 6.85
C PRO A 302 -14.27 -1.91 6.01
N VAL A 303 -14.11 -1.87 4.69
CA VAL A 303 -15.18 -1.56 3.74
C VAL A 303 -16.10 -2.78 3.60
N PRO A 304 -17.41 -2.66 3.84
CA PRO A 304 -18.35 -3.73 3.56
C PRO A 304 -18.41 -3.99 2.05
N VAL A 305 -18.20 -5.24 1.63
CA VAL A 305 -18.25 -5.62 0.22
C VAL A 305 -19.25 -6.76 0.03
N PRO A 306 -20.16 -6.68 -0.97
CA PRO A 306 -21.09 -7.77 -1.29
C PRO A 306 -20.37 -9.11 -1.54
N ALA A 307 -21.01 -10.22 -1.14
CA ALA A 307 -20.40 -11.56 -1.23
C ALA A 307 -20.02 -11.93 -2.67
N GLU A 308 -20.81 -11.50 -3.64
CA GLU A 308 -20.62 -11.77 -5.07
C GLU A 308 -19.31 -11.15 -5.57
N LEU A 309 -18.92 -10.00 -5.02
CA LEU A 309 -17.67 -9.33 -5.39
C LEU A 309 -16.47 -9.90 -4.65
N VAL A 310 -16.63 -10.25 -3.38
CA VAL A 310 -15.58 -10.92 -2.61
C VAL A 310 -15.22 -12.27 -3.24
N ALA A 311 -16.22 -13.00 -3.75
CA ALA A 311 -16.03 -14.29 -4.41
C ALA A 311 -15.21 -14.23 -5.72
N LEU A 312 -15.04 -13.04 -6.31
CA LEU A 312 -14.21 -12.85 -7.51
C LEU A 312 -12.72 -12.72 -7.18
N LEU A 313 -12.35 -12.52 -5.91
CA LEU A 313 -10.97 -12.42 -5.48
C LEU A 313 -10.36 -13.82 -5.30
N PRO A 314 -9.18 -14.10 -5.88
CA PRO A 314 -8.40 -15.25 -5.48
C PRO A 314 -8.08 -15.21 -3.98
N ALA A 315 -8.39 -16.29 -3.28
CA ALA A 315 -8.12 -16.42 -1.85
C ALA A 315 -6.63 -16.71 -1.60
N GLY A 316 -6.04 -15.96 -0.67
CA GLY A 316 -4.75 -16.25 -0.05
C GLY A 316 -4.91 -17.07 1.24
N PRO A 317 -3.79 -17.43 1.90
CA PRO A 317 -3.84 -18.12 3.18
C PRO A 317 -4.46 -17.25 4.28
N LEU A 318 -5.07 -17.92 5.27
CA LEU A 318 -5.48 -17.29 6.52
C LEU A 318 -4.26 -16.70 7.25
N LEU A 319 -4.34 -15.40 7.56
CA LEU A 319 -3.37 -14.69 8.37
C LEU A 319 -3.66 -14.94 9.85
N ASP A 320 -2.87 -15.84 10.43
CA ASP A 320 -3.02 -16.33 11.79
C ASP A 320 -1.63 -16.48 12.45
N PRO A 321 -1.35 -15.82 13.59
CA PRO A 321 -0.12 -16.03 14.35
C PRO A 321 0.18 -17.50 14.67
N GLU A 322 -0.83 -18.31 14.96
CA GLU A 322 -0.63 -19.73 15.27
C GLU A 322 -0.19 -20.54 14.05
N ARG A 323 -0.68 -20.18 12.86
CA ARG A 323 -0.23 -20.75 11.60
C ARG A 323 1.20 -20.31 11.27
N ALA A 324 1.54 -19.05 11.54
CA ALA A 324 2.89 -18.53 11.31
C ALA A 324 3.96 -19.24 12.16
N ARG A 325 3.60 -19.79 13.32
CA ARG A 325 4.50 -20.55 14.22
C ARG A 325 4.74 -21.99 13.77
N ARG A 326 3.90 -22.54 12.90
CA ARG A 326 3.94 -23.95 12.49
C ARG A 326 4.53 -24.03 11.09
N HIS A 327 5.83 -24.26 11.00
CA HIS A 327 6.46 -24.67 9.74
C HIS A 327 7.19 -26.00 9.92
#